data_AF-A0A7K0A874-F1
#
_entry.id   AF-A0A7K0A874-F1
#
_cell.length_a   1.000
_cell.length_b   1.000
_cell.length_c   1.000
_cell.angle_alpha   90.00
_cell.angle_beta   90.00
_cell.angle_gamma   90.00
#
_symmetry.space_group_name_H-M   'P 1'
#
loop_
_entity.id
_entity.type
_entity.pdbx_description
1 polymer ?
#
loop_
_entity_poly.entity_id
_entity_poly.type
_entity_poly.pdbx_seq_one_letter_code
_entity_poly.pdbx_strand_id
1 'polypeptide(L)'
;MGSAPRPQDDASKKVPVVHSLPCTAVRLVSPAEATAVRDAVATVMTKGDEEYRDLARQGEVARLLPAAWPGWSVLVADVQRRLADAPHAVVVRGLSLEQPAHTLVALSCCFGEVVEPYRQTWSHLVRRIVPQTDRSGAAGVLNERLHTDGTDWPEPNDLTCLLCVSADSNGGGRSHLLPIEAIADLVATRPAVVQAAVAAELPWAVAEELGGGVVHAPVLSDDAVRWLRFTIEEALPRAPAERSRTPAGRPRRFTLLRVSAGDSARRLGVRPAPW
;
A
#
# COMPACT_ATOMS: atom_id res chain seq x y z
N MET A 1 -20.88 -49.92 3.24
CA MET A 1 -20.26 -48.76 2.58
C MET A 1 -19.66 -47.89 3.66
N GLY A 2 -18.35 -47.97 3.87
CA GLY A 2 -17.64 -47.19 4.87
C GLY A 2 -17.39 -45.78 4.34
N SER A 3 -17.89 -44.77 5.05
CA SER A 3 -17.57 -43.37 4.82
C SER A 3 -16.09 -43.14 5.07
N ALA A 4 -15.36 -42.72 4.04
CA ALA A 4 -13.96 -42.31 4.19
C ALA A 4 -13.88 -41.15 5.20
N PRO A 5 -12.91 -41.16 6.13
CA PRO A 5 -12.74 -40.08 7.08
C PRO A 5 -12.41 -38.79 6.34
N ARG A 6 -13.10 -37.70 6.67
CA ARG A 6 -12.73 -36.36 6.20
C ARG A 6 -11.31 -36.06 6.70
N PRO A 7 -10.44 -35.45 5.87
CA PRO A 7 -9.18 -34.92 6.36
C PRO A 7 -9.48 -33.95 7.49
N GLN A 8 -8.87 -34.18 8.66
CA GLN A 8 -8.79 -33.15 9.69
C GLN A 8 -7.97 -32.01 9.09
N ASP A 9 -8.64 -30.91 8.76
CA ASP A 9 -7.96 -29.65 8.50
C ASP A 9 -7.12 -29.33 9.74
N ASP A 10 -5.79 -29.42 9.59
CA ASP A 10 -4.84 -28.91 10.56
C ASP A 10 -4.89 -27.38 10.53
N ALA A 11 -6.00 -26.84 11.03
CA ALA A 11 -6.34 -25.42 11.12
C ALA A 11 -5.46 -24.65 12.12
N SER A 12 -4.34 -25.24 12.56
CA SER A 12 -3.50 -24.74 13.64
C SER A 12 -2.27 -23.94 13.16
N LYS A 13 -1.88 -24.04 11.88
CA LYS A 13 -0.82 -23.18 11.34
C LYS A 13 -1.35 -21.77 11.11
N LYS A 14 -1.25 -20.94 12.16
CA LYS A 14 -1.43 -19.49 12.09
C LYS A 14 -0.56 -18.95 10.97
N VAL A 15 -1.17 -18.28 9.99
CA VAL A 15 -0.45 -17.53 8.98
C VAL A 15 0.45 -16.51 9.71
N PRO A 16 1.77 -16.46 9.43
CA PRO A 16 2.65 -15.51 10.07
C PRO A 16 2.32 -14.11 9.55
N VAL A 17 1.41 -13.42 10.22
CA VAL A 17 1.20 -11.99 10.01
C VAL A 17 2.41 -11.28 10.56
N VAL A 18 3.10 -10.54 9.70
CA VAL A 18 4.31 -9.80 10.10
C VAL A 18 3.86 -8.58 10.90
N HIS A 19 4.05 -8.63 12.22
CA HIS A 19 3.74 -7.52 13.14
C HIS A 19 4.87 -6.49 13.25
N SER A 20 6.07 -6.86 12.80
CA SER A 20 7.27 -6.01 12.77
C SER A 20 8.09 -6.31 11.52
N LEU A 21 8.44 -5.27 10.78
CA LEU A 21 9.34 -5.41 9.64
C LEU A 21 10.77 -5.72 10.12
N PRO A 22 11.56 -6.48 9.35
CA PRO A 22 12.97 -6.69 9.66
C PRO A 22 13.72 -5.35 9.69
N CYS A 23 14.84 -5.26 10.41
CA CYS A 23 15.63 -4.03 10.49
C CYS A 23 16.15 -3.55 9.12
N THR A 24 16.34 -4.48 8.18
CA THR A 24 16.68 -4.19 6.78
C THR A 24 15.60 -3.40 6.05
N ALA A 25 14.34 -3.50 6.48
CA ALA A 25 13.21 -2.73 5.96
C ALA A 25 12.96 -1.42 6.75
N VAL A 26 13.84 -1.03 7.69
CA VAL A 26 13.68 0.22 8.45
C VAL A 26 14.82 1.18 8.15
N ARG A 27 14.47 2.38 7.67
CA ARG A 27 15.38 3.52 7.52
C ARG A 27 15.13 4.52 8.65
N LEU A 28 16.07 4.61 9.58
CA LEU A 28 16.06 5.59 10.66
C LEU A 28 16.63 6.92 10.16
N VAL A 29 15.86 7.99 10.28
CA VAL A 29 16.23 9.36 9.91
C VAL A 29 16.71 10.10 11.15
N SER A 30 17.90 10.68 11.09
CA SER A 30 18.45 11.49 12.18
C SER A 30 17.71 12.83 12.32
N PRO A 31 17.77 13.51 13.48
CA PRO A 31 17.13 14.83 13.65
C PRO A 31 17.59 15.89 12.64
N ALA A 32 18.86 15.86 12.24
CA ALA A 32 19.40 16.77 11.23
C ALA A 32 18.82 16.47 9.84
N GLU A 33 18.76 15.20 9.44
CA GLU A 33 18.11 14.79 8.19
C GLU A 33 16.60 15.11 8.21
N ALA A 34 15.92 14.88 9.34
CA ALA A 34 14.50 15.17 9.47
C ALA A 34 14.18 16.66 9.29
N THR A 35 15.05 17.52 9.83
CA THR A 35 15.02 18.97 9.65
C THR A 35 15.25 19.33 8.18
N ALA A 36 16.29 18.78 7.56
CA ALA A 36 16.61 19.04 6.15
C ALA A 36 15.50 18.57 5.19
N VAL A 37 14.90 17.39 5.43
CA VAL A 37 13.73 16.89 4.69
C VAL A 37 12.58 17.88 4.78
N ARG A 38 12.23 18.31 6.00
CA ARG A 38 11.14 19.27 6.22
C ARG A 38 11.41 20.57 5.46
N ASP A 39 12.60 21.14 5.60
CA ASP A 39 12.95 22.44 5.02
C ASP A 39 12.96 22.37 3.48
N ALA A 40 13.47 21.27 2.91
CA ALA A 40 13.41 21.01 1.47
C ALA A 40 11.97 20.87 0.97
N VAL A 41 11.12 20.11 1.66
CA VAL A 41 9.70 19.96 1.33
C VAL A 41 8.98 21.30 1.41
N ALA A 42 9.19 22.09 2.46
CA ALA A 42 8.58 23.41 2.61
C ALA A 42 9.00 24.39 1.50
N THR A 43 10.23 24.25 0.98
CA THR A 43 10.76 25.07 -0.11
C THR A 43 10.13 24.71 -1.45
N VAL A 44 9.96 23.42 -1.74
CA VAL A 44 9.49 22.92 -3.04
C VAL A 44 7.96 22.85 -3.12
N MET A 45 7.31 22.47 -2.03
CA MET A 45 5.87 22.19 -1.99
C MET A 45 5.07 23.44 -1.62
N THR A 46 4.82 24.30 -2.62
CA THR A 46 4.19 25.61 -2.44
C THR A 46 2.71 25.66 -2.81
N LYS A 47 2.14 24.53 -3.26
CA LYS A 47 0.75 24.41 -3.76
C LYS A 47 -0.05 23.42 -2.93
N GLY A 48 -1.38 23.46 -3.07
CA GLY A 48 -2.25 22.43 -2.52
C GLY A 48 -2.00 21.06 -3.17
N ASP A 49 -2.42 19.99 -2.50
CA ASP A 49 -2.24 18.61 -2.96
C ASP A 49 -2.90 18.33 -4.33
N GLU A 50 -4.05 18.94 -4.62
CA GLU A 50 -4.77 18.77 -5.89
C GLU A 50 -3.94 19.19 -7.12
N GLU A 51 -3.07 20.19 -6.99
CA GLU A 51 -2.20 20.68 -8.07
C GLU A 51 -1.15 19.64 -8.47
N TYR A 52 -0.85 18.69 -7.58
CA TYR A 52 0.07 17.60 -7.87
C TYR A 52 -0.59 16.44 -8.60
N ARG A 53 -1.83 16.57 -9.06
CA ARG A 53 -2.39 15.69 -10.11
C ARG A 53 -1.73 15.91 -11.48
N ASP A 54 -1.11 17.08 -11.69
CA ASP A 54 -0.37 17.39 -12.92
C ASP A 54 1.01 16.72 -12.90
N LEU A 55 1.26 15.86 -13.88
CA LEU A 55 2.54 15.15 -14.06
C LEU A 55 3.72 16.12 -14.27
N ALA A 56 3.51 17.26 -14.93
CA ALA A 56 4.56 18.26 -15.11
C ALA A 56 4.99 18.83 -13.75
N ARG A 57 4.03 19.04 -12.85
CA ARG A 57 4.29 19.49 -11.48
C ARG A 57 4.98 18.42 -10.65
N GLN A 58 4.58 17.16 -10.75
CA GLN A 58 5.26 16.06 -10.08
C GLN A 58 6.73 15.95 -10.55
N GLY A 59 6.98 16.08 -11.85
CA GLY A 59 8.33 16.10 -12.43
C GLY A 59 9.17 17.29 -11.93
N GLU A 60 8.56 18.46 -11.74
CA GLU A 60 9.23 19.61 -11.13
C GLU A 60 9.65 19.31 -9.69
N VAL A 61 8.77 18.72 -8.88
CA VAL A 61 9.04 18.32 -7.50
C VAL A 61 10.22 17.34 -7.43
N ALA A 62 10.18 16.28 -8.24
CA ALA A 62 11.24 15.27 -8.30
C ALA A 62 12.60 15.86 -8.69
N ARG A 63 12.61 16.89 -9.55
CA ARG A 63 13.83 17.60 -9.96
C ARG A 63 14.33 18.58 -8.89
N LEU A 64 13.44 19.31 -8.22
CA LEU A 64 13.81 20.39 -7.30
C LEU A 64 14.22 19.88 -5.91
N LEU A 65 13.69 18.76 -5.43
CA LEU A 65 14.02 18.23 -4.10
C LEU A 65 15.52 17.90 -3.92
N PRO A 66 16.20 17.20 -4.86
CA PRO A 66 17.64 17.02 -4.81
C PRO A 66 18.45 18.33 -4.80
N ALA A 67 17.96 19.37 -5.48
CA ALA A 67 18.61 20.68 -5.51
C ALA A 67 18.42 21.44 -4.19
N ALA A 68 17.25 21.30 -3.56
CA ALA A 68 16.95 21.88 -2.25
C ALA A 68 17.73 21.20 -1.12
N TRP A 69 17.95 19.89 -1.21
CA TRP A 69 18.80 19.14 -0.29
C TRP A 69 19.46 17.95 -0.98
N PRO A 70 20.80 17.95 -1.19
CA PRO A 70 21.51 16.85 -1.86
C PRO A 70 21.34 15.48 -1.19
N GLY A 71 21.08 15.45 0.13
CA GLY A 71 20.80 14.20 0.85
C GLY A 71 19.48 13.54 0.45
N TRP A 72 18.60 14.25 -0.26
CA TRP A 72 17.34 13.71 -0.77
C TRP A 72 17.56 12.51 -1.69
N SER A 73 18.49 12.62 -2.65
CA SER A 73 18.82 11.54 -3.57
C SER A 73 19.35 10.30 -2.85
N VAL A 74 20.12 10.50 -1.77
CA VAL A 74 20.64 9.41 -0.94
C VAL A 74 19.51 8.72 -0.18
N LEU A 75 18.57 9.50 0.38
CA LEU A 75 17.38 8.96 1.04
C LEU A 75 16.53 8.13 0.07
N VAL A 76 16.21 8.67 -1.11
CA VAL A 76 15.41 7.98 -2.14
C VAL A 76 16.10 6.69 -2.60
N ALA A 77 17.40 6.73 -2.91
CA ALA A 77 18.15 5.56 -3.33
C ALA A 77 18.20 4.47 -2.25
N ASP A 78 18.35 4.84 -0.97
CA ASP A 78 18.31 3.89 0.14
C ASP A 78 16.93 3.23 0.27
N VAL A 79 15.86 4.02 0.12
CA VAL A 79 14.49 3.52 0.16
C VAL A 79 14.21 2.58 -1.02
N GLN A 80 14.57 2.97 -2.24
CA GLN A 80 14.40 2.12 -3.45
C GLN A 80 15.12 0.78 -3.31
N ARG A 81 16.37 0.79 -2.83
CA ARG A 81 17.13 -0.44 -2.59
C ARG A 81 16.42 -1.36 -1.59
N ARG A 82 15.87 -0.81 -0.50
CA ARG A 82 15.14 -1.61 0.51
C ARG A 82 13.81 -2.15 -0.02
N LEU A 83 13.13 -1.42 -0.90
CA LEU A 83 11.90 -1.88 -1.56
C LEU A 83 12.16 -3.02 -2.56
N ALA A 84 13.35 -3.04 -3.17
CA ALA A 84 13.74 -4.10 -4.11
C ALA A 84 13.88 -5.47 -3.43
N ASP A 85 14.17 -5.50 -2.13
CA ASP A 85 14.35 -6.71 -1.34
C ASP A 85 13.09 -7.10 -0.57
N ALA A 86 12.91 -8.39 -0.28
CA ALA A 86 11.88 -8.89 0.62
C ALA A 86 11.97 -8.15 1.98
N PRO A 87 10.85 -7.68 2.56
CA PRO A 87 9.45 -8.02 2.25
C PRO A 87 8.77 -7.07 1.25
N HIS A 88 9.53 -6.38 0.38
CA HIS A 88 9.04 -5.36 -0.54
C HIS A 88 8.28 -4.22 0.17
N ALA A 89 8.73 -3.93 1.39
CA ALA A 89 8.18 -2.87 2.21
C ALA A 89 9.29 -2.17 2.99
N VAL A 90 9.11 -0.87 3.21
CA VAL A 90 10.08 -0.06 3.95
C VAL A 90 9.38 0.92 4.89
N VAL A 91 9.93 1.10 6.08
CA VAL A 91 9.52 2.12 7.05
C VAL A 91 10.61 3.17 7.17
N VAL A 92 10.31 4.40 6.76
CA VAL A 92 11.14 5.58 7.04
C VAL A 92 10.67 6.18 8.37
N ARG A 93 11.51 6.11 9.40
CA ARG A 93 11.17 6.55 10.76
C ARG A 93 12.01 7.74 11.18
N GLY A 94 11.38 8.75 11.77
CA GLY A 94 12.09 9.90 12.33
C GLY A 94 11.84 11.21 11.59
N LEU A 95 10.93 11.25 10.62
CA LEU A 95 10.62 12.49 9.91
C LEU A 95 9.97 13.53 10.83
N SER A 96 10.18 14.81 10.51
CA SER A 96 9.46 15.92 11.12
C SER A 96 8.31 16.33 10.20
N LEU A 97 7.06 16.29 10.71
CA LEU A 97 5.87 16.52 9.91
C LEU A 97 5.21 17.86 10.29
N GLU A 98 5.54 18.92 9.58
CA GLU A 98 4.80 20.20 9.66
C GLU A 98 3.68 20.26 8.62
N GLN A 99 3.93 19.74 7.41
CA GLN A 99 2.96 19.65 6.32
C GLN A 99 2.89 18.19 5.84
N PRO A 100 2.10 17.33 6.52
CA PRO A 100 2.11 15.89 6.25
C PRO A 100 1.73 15.53 4.81
N ALA A 101 0.70 16.17 4.25
CA ALA A 101 0.27 15.93 2.87
C ALA A 101 1.40 16.24 1.87
N HIS A 102 2.06 17.39 2.01
CA HIS A 102 3.18 17.77 1.15
C HIS A 102 4.37 16.83 1.29
N THR A 103 4.65 16.37 2.52
CA THR A 103 5.73 15.40 2.76
C THR A 103 5.42 14.06 2.06
N LEU A 104 4.17 13.60 2.15
CA LEU A 104 3.73 12.37 1.49
C LEU A 104 3.84 12.49 -0.04
N VAL A 105 3.30 13.56 -0.62
CA VAL A 105 3.36 13.79 -2.08
C VAL A 105 4.82 13.92 -2.55
N ALA A 106 5.64 14.70 -1.88
CA ALA A 106 7.05 14.89 -2.22
C ALA A 106 7.83 13.56 -2.25
N LEU A 107 7.62 12.71 -1.26
CA LEU A 107 8.21 11.37 -1.23
C LEU A 107 7.65 10.52 -2.37
N SER A 108 6.33 10.45 -2.55
CA SER A 108 5.70 9.63 -3.59
C SER A 108 6.18 9.99 -5.01
N CYS A 109 6.33 11.28 -5.33
CA CYS A 109 6.85 11.75 -6.63
C CYS A 109 8.26 11.23 -6.96
N CYS A 110 9.01 10.76 -5.96
CA CYS A 110 10.36 10.22 -6.16
C CYS A 110 10.37 8.72 -6.50
N PHE A 111 9.24 8.03 -6.33
CA PHE A 111 9.10 6.60 -6.57
C PHE A 111 8.23 6.30 -7.79
N GLY A 112 7.57 7.29 -8.38
CA GLY A 112 6.76 7.15 -9.57
C GLY A 112 5.75 8.28 -9.71
N GLU A 113 4.75 8.05 -10.57
CA GLU A 113 3.61 8.94 -10.73
C GLU A 113 2.66 8.79 -9.54
N VAL A 114 2.28 9.91 -8.93
CA VAL A 114 1.24 9.93 -7.89
C VAL A 114 -0.10 9.97 -8.60
N VAL A 115 -0.86 8.87 -8.49
CA VAL A 115 -2.09 8.68 -9.24
C VAL A 115 -3.32 8.74 -8.34
N GLU A 116 -4.35 9.44 -8.83
CA GLU A 116 -5.71 9.41 -8.33
C GLU A 116 -6.60 9.29 -9.58
N PRO A 117 -6.98 8.06 -9.97
CA PRO A 117 -7.50 7.82 -11.32
C PRO A 117 -8.98 8.17 -11.47
N TYR A 118 -9.73 8.27 -10.38
CA TYR A 118 -11.18 8.48 -10.43
C TYR A 118 -11.53 9.91 -10.86
N ARG A 119 -10.68 10.90 -10.51
CA ARG A 119 -10.87 12.33 -10.82
C ARG A 119 -12.25 12.86 -10.42
N GLN A 120 -12.84 12.24 -9.40
CA GLN A 120 -14.13 12.62 -8.85
C GLN A 120 -13.96 13.59 -7.69
N THR A 121 -15.00 14.37 -7.38
CA THR A 121 -14.98 15.34 -6.25
C THR A 121 -14.81 14.67 -4.89
N TRP A 122 -15.18 13.39 -4.77
CA TRP A 122 -15.01 12.58 -3.56
C TRP A 122 -13.63 11.91 -3.48
N SER A 123 -12.86 11.94 -4.56
CA SER A 123 -11.54 11.32 -4.63
C SER A 123 -10.47 12.37 -4.49
N HIS A 124 -9.47 12.09 -3.66
CA HIS A 124 -8.42 13.04 -3.30
C HIS A 124 -7.06 12.38 -3.48
N LEU A 125 -6.08 13.15 -3.96
CA LEU A 125 -4.70 12.67 -4.13
C LEU A 125 -4.10 12.23 -2.79
N VAL A 126 -4.40 12.98 -1.72
CA VAL A 126 -4.04 12.61 -0.35
C VAL A 126 -5.30 12.34 0.45
N ARG A 127 -5.44 11.10 0.91
CA ARG A 127 -6.54 10.71 1.80
C ARG A 127 -6.07 10.64 3.25
N ARG A 128 -6.82 11.27 4.14
CA ARG A 128 -6.64 11.08 5.59
C ARG A 128 -7.43 9.87 6.05
N ILE A 129 -6.74 8.94 6.71
CA ILE A 129 -7.34 7.73 7.31
C ILE A 129 -7.42 7.95 8.83
N VAL A 130 -8.60 7.76 9.41
CA VAL A 130 -8.85 7.88 10.85
C VAL A 130 -9.54 6.59 11.31
N PRO A 131 -8.81 5.65 11.94
CA PRO A 131 -9.32 4.30 12.19
C PRO A 131 -10.67 4.24 12.92
N GLN A 132 -10.92 5.13 13.87
CA GLN A 132 -12.16 5.11 14.66
C GLN A 132 -13.40 5.49 13.85
N THR A 133 -13.29 6.49 12.97
CA THR A 133 -14.43 6.97 12.16
C THR A 133 -14.62 6.12 10.92
N ASP A 134 -13.52 5.67 10.31
CA ASP A 134 -13.56 4.84 9.11
C ASP A 134 -14.11 3.44 9.42
N ARG A 135 -14.01 2.99 10.68
CA ARG A 135 -14.58 1.71 11.14
C ARG A 135 -16.10 1.70 11.29
N SER A 136 -16.71 2.85 11.55
CA SER A 136 -18.12 2.97 11.94
C SER A 136 -19.08 3.28 10.78
N GLY A 137 -18.57 3.55 9.58
CA GLY A 137 -19.40 3.81 8.40
C GLY A 137 -20.05 2.53 7.86
N ALA A 138 -21.25 2.67 7.26
CA ALA A 138 -21.92 1.59 6.52
C ALA A 138 -21.06 1.05 5.35
N ALA A 139 -20.08 1.83 4.90
CA ALA A 139 -19.02 1.43 3.97
C ALA A 139 -17.86 0.75 4.72
N GLY A 140 -18.10 -0.40 5.34
CA GLY A 140 -17.09 -1.27 5.96
C GLY A 140 -15.99 -1.81 5.01
N VAL A 141 -15.81 -1.17 3.86
CA VAL A 141 -14.91 -1.50 2.75
C VAL A 141 -13.45 -1.13 3.07
N LEU A 142 -13.20 -0.10 3.88
CA LEU A 142 -11.83 0.24 4.32
C LEU A 142 -11.32 -0.61 5.50
N ASN A 143 -12.20 -1.46 6.05
CA ASN A 143 -11.89 -2.38 7.14
C ASN A 143 -11.50 -3.77 6.64
N GLU A 144 -11.21 -3.92 5.35
CA GLU A 144 -10.96 -5.23 4.81
C GLU A 144 -9.72 -5.89 5.43
N ARG A 145 -9.86 -7.21 5.50
CA ARG A 145 -8.79 -8.18 5.69
C ARG A 145 -7.63 -7.84 4.73
N LEU A 146 -6.47 -8.48 4.91
CA LEU A 146 -5.29 -8.29 4.05
C LEU A 146 -5.68 -8.21 2.55
N HIS A 147 -5.29 -7.13 1.88
CA HIS A 147 -5.60 -6.83 0.48
C HIS A 147 -4.45 -6.06 -0.18
N THR A 148 -4.55 -5.88 -1.50
CA THR A 148 -3.74 -4.95 -2.28
C THR A 148 -4.60 -3.80 -2.78
N ASP A 149 -4.05 -2.59 -2.82
CA ASP A 149 -4.77 -1.42 -3.33
C ASP A 149 -4.92 -1.47 -4.86
N GLY A 150 -5.84 -0.66 -5.41
CA GLY A 150 -6.03 -0.49 -6.85
C GLY A 150 -6.52 -1.74 -7.59
N THR A 151 -7.05 -2.74 -6.89
CA THR A 151 -7.54 -4.00 -7.50
C THR A 151 -8.77 -3.82 -8.37
N ASP A 152 -9.50 -2.72 -8.21
CA ASP A 152 -10.63 -2.29 -9.03
C ASP A 152 -10.21 -1.38 -10.20
N TRP A 153 -8.89 -1.18 -10.41
CA TRP A 153 -8.38 -0.44 -11.55
C TRP A 153 -8.08 -1.38 -12.72
N PRO A 154 -8.12 -0.89 -13.97
CA PRO A 154 -7.64 -1.67 -15.11
C PRO A 154 -6.19 -2.12 -14.91
N GLU A 155 -5.37 -1.21 -14.39
CA GLU A 155 -3.98 -1.43 -13.99
C GLU A 155 -3.81 -1.05 -12.50
N PRO A 156 -3.56 -2.03 -11.61
CA PRO A 156 -3.33 -1.75 -10.19
C PRO A 156 -2.07 -0.91 -9.95
N ASN A 157 -2.04 -0.19 -8.83
CA ASN A 157 -0.87 0.60 -8.45
C ASN A 157 0.31 -0.30 -8.04
N ASP A 158 1.54 0.13 -8.38
CA ASP A 158 2.77 -0.59 -8.00
C ASP A 158 3.19 -0.34 -6.53
N LEU A 159 2.84 0.84 -5.99
CA LEU A 159 3.27 1.30 -4.68
C LEU A 159 2.11 1.96 -3.92
N THR A 160 1.95 1.57 -2.66
CA THR A 160 1.12 2.31 -1.69
C THR A 160 2.03 3.08 -0.74
N CYS A 161 1.77 4.38 -0.59
CA CYS A 161 2.49 5.24 0.34
C CYS A 161 1.60 5.63 1.52
N LEU A 162 2.02 5.31 2.75
CA LEU A 162 1.28 5.67 3.98
C LEU A 162 2.13 6.55 4.88
N LEU A 163 1.60 7.68 5.31
CA LEU A 163 2.23 8.57 6.29
C LEU A 163 1.48 8.53 7.63
N CYS A 164 2.19 8.14 8.69
CA CYS A 164 1.66 8.22 10.04
C CYS A 164 1.79 9.66 10.57
N VAL A 165 0.67 10.39 10.60
CA VAL A 165 0.57 11.75 11.17
C VAL A 165 0.51 11.71 12.69
N SER A 166 -0.25 10.77 13.24
CA SER A 166 -0.35 10.52 14.68
C SER A 166 -0.57 9.04 14.91
N ALA A 167 0.08 8.49 15.93
CA ALA A 167 -0.16 7.12 16.36
C ALA A 167 -1.50 7.05 17.13
N ASP A 168 -2.27 6.00 16.87
CA ASP A 168 -3.44 5.68 17.69
C ASP A 168 -2.96 5.14 19.04
N SER A 169 -3.33 5.80 20.14
CA SER A 169 -2.93 5.42 21.50
C SER A 169 -3.45 4.05 21.93
N ASN A 170 -4.55 3.58 21.32
CA ASN A 170 -5.11 2.25 21.55
C ASN A 170 -4.58 1.21 20.56
N GLY A 171 -3.64 1.59 19.69
CA GLY A 171 -3.07 0.71 18.67
C GLY A 171 -4.01 0.40 17.51
N GLY A 172 -5.13 1.11 17.38
CA GLY A 172 -6.12 0.88 16.32
C GLY A 172 -5.59 1.09 14.90
N GLY A 173 -4.61 1.97 14.71
CA GLY A 173 -3.99 2.29 13.41
C GLY A 173 -2.76 1.46 13.04
N ARG A 174 -2.60 0.25 13.60
CA ARG A 174 -1.48 -0.64 13.24
C ARG A 174 -1.69 -1.21 11.83
N SER A 175 -0.74 -0.95 10.94
CA SER A 175 -0.68 -1.63 9.63
C SER A 175 -0.27 -3.10 9.83
N HIS A 176 -0.97 -4.00 9.14
CA HIS A 176 -0.63 -5.41 9.06
C HIS A 176 -0.14 -5.73 7.66
N LEU A 177 0.96 -6.47 7.55
CA LEU A 177 1.56 -6.82 6.27
C LEU A 177 1.72 -8.33 6.18
N LEU A 178 1.42 -8.85 4.99
CA LEU A 178 1.67 -10.23 4.61
C LEU A 178 2.52 -10.20 3.35
N PRO A 179 3.83 -10.49 3.43
CA PRO A 179 4.73 -10.43 2.28
C PRO A 179 4.38 -11.54 1.28
N ILE A 180 4.66 -11.30 0.00
CA ILE A 180 4.31 -12.23 -1.08
C ILE A 180 4.99 -13.59 -0.91
N GLU A 181 6.21 -13.64 -0.38
CA GLU A 181 6.94 -14.87 -0.11
C GLU A 181 6.19 -15.73 0.90
N ALA A 182 5.62 -15.12 1.95
CA ALA A 182 4.81 -15.85 2.92
C ALA A 182 3.48 -16.35 2.31
N ILE A 183 2.94 -15.64 1.32
CA ILE A 183 1.77 -16.10 0.55
C ILE A 183 2.16 -17.29 -0.33
N ALA A 184 3.27 -17.18 -1.06
CA ALA A 184 3.79 -18.22 -1.95
C ALA A 184 4.09 -19.51 -1.16
N ASP A 185 4.78 -19.40 -0.03
CA ASP A 185 5.05 -20.53 0.89
C ASP A 185 3.74 -21.15 1.40
N LEU A 186 2.77 -20.32 1.79
CA LEU A 186 1.47 -20.80 2.23
C LEU A 186 0.77 -21.58 1.13
N VAL A 187 0.69 -21.05 -0.10
CA VAL A 187 0.04 -21.68 -1.27
C VAL A 187 0.76 -22.97 -1.67
N ALA A 188 2.10 -23.00 -1.62
CA ALA A 188 2.90 -24.19 -1.92
C ALA A 188 2.58 -25.38 -1.02
N THR A 189 2.11 -25.14 0.21
CA THR A 189 1.71 -26.19 1.17
C THR A 189 0.23 -26.61 1.07
N ARG A 190 -0.54 -26.05 0.13
CA ARG A 190 -1.98 -26.34 -0.03
C ARG A 190 -2.25 -27.43 -1.07
N PRO A 191 -3.46 -28.03 -1.08
CA PRO A 191 -3.86 -28.98 -2.11
C PRO A 191 -3.75 -28.40 -3.53
N ALA A 192 -3.48 -29.27 -4.51
CA ALA A 192 -3.32 -28.89 -5.92
C ALA A 192 -4.50 -28.09 -6.50
N VAL A 193 -5.73 -28.34 -6.02
CA VAL A 193 -6.92 -27.57 -6.42
C VAL A 193 -6.85 -26.11 -5.99
N VAL A 194 -6.29 -25.81 -4.81
CA VAL A 194 -6.11 -24.44 -4.32
C VAL A 194 -5.02 -23.74 -5.12
N GLN A 195 -3.93 -24.44 -5.41
CA GLN A 195 -2.85 -23.91 -6.25
C GLN A 195 -3.36 -23.57 -7.66
N ALA A 196 -4.12 -24.48 -8.28
CA ALA A 196 -4.74 -24.26 -9.58
C ALA A 196 -5.73 -23.08 -9.55
N ALA A 197 -6.52 -22.95 -8.48
CA ALA A 197 -7.47 -21.84 -8.35
C ALA A 197 -6.79 -20.48 -8.17
N VAL A 198 -5.68 -20.41 -7.43
CA VAL A 198 -4.90 -19.18 -7.23
C VAL A 198 -4.17 -18.76 -8.51
N ALA A 199 -3.72 -19.74 -9.30
CA ALA A 199 -3.06 -19.50 -10.58
C ALA A 199 -4.03 -19.22 -11.75
N ALA A 200 -5.31 -19.54 -11.59
CA ALA A 200 -6.32 -19.30 -12.62
C ALA A 200 -6.61 -17.80 -12.79
N GLU A 201 -6.91 -17.39 -14.02
CA GLU A 201 -7.41 -16.04 -14.27
C GLU A 201 -8.82 -15.89 -13.70
N LEU A 202 -8.95 -15.12 -12.62
CA LEU A 202 -10.21 -14.79 -12.00
C LEU A 202 -10.78 -13.50 -12.60
N PRO A 203 -12.12 -13.34 -12.64
CA PRO A 203 -12.74 -12.09 -13.05
C PRO A 203 -12.62 -11.04 -11.94
N TRP A 204 -12.28 -9.80 -12.31
CA TRP A 204 -12.13 -8.64 -11.45
C TRP A 204 -12.99 -7.51 -11.98
N ALA A 205 -13.86 -6.97 -11.13
CA ALA A 205 -14.67 -5.81 -11.48
C ALA A 205 -13.77 -4.57 -11.52
N VAL A 206 -13.87 -3.82 -12.61
CA VAL A 206 -13.28 -2.49 -12.73
C VAL A 206 -14.32 -1.48 -12.24
N ALA A 207 -13.88 -0.49 -11.46
CA ALA A 207 -14.75 0.58 -10.99
C ALA A 207 -15.44 1.28 -12.17
N GLU A 208 -16.74 1.58 -12.02
CA GLU A 208 -17.56 2.18 -13.08
C GLU A 208 -17.00 3.54 -13.53
N GLU A 209 -16.44 4.32 -12.60
CA GLU A 209 -15.79 5.61 -12.87
C GLU A 209 -14.53 5.49 -13.73
N LEU A 210 -13.93 4.29 -13.78
CA LEU A 210 -12.76 3.97 -14.59
C LEU A 210 -13.13 3.25 -15.91
N GLY A 211 -14.40 3.30 -16.29
CA GLY A 211 -14.94 2.69 -17.50
C GLY A 211 -15.64 1.35 -17.28
N GLY A 212 -15.66 0.83 -16.05
CA GLY A 212 -16.38 -0.38 -15.68
C GLY A 212 -15.88 -1.66 -16.36
N GLY A 213 -16.67 -2.73 -16.22
CA GLY A 213 -16.46 -4.03 -16.87
C GLY A 213 -15.63 -5.02 -16.05
N VAL A 214 -15.22 -6.11 -16.71
CA VAL A 214 -14.48 -7.21 -16.08
C VAL A 214 -13.11 -7.43 -16.71
N VAL A 215 -12.06 -7.42 -15.88
CA VAL A 215 -10.69 -7.84 -16.23
C VAL A 215 -10.45 -9.26 -15.72
N HIS A 216 -9.81 -10.13 -16.52
CA HIS A 216 -9.44 -11.47 -16.08
C HIS A 216 -7.94 -11.53 -15.78
N ALA A 217 -7.57 -11.80 -14.54
CA ALA A 217 -6.16 -11.83 -14.13
C ALA A 217 -5.95 -12.86 -13.00
N PRO A 218 -4.75 -13.46 -12.88
CA PRO A 218 -4.46 -14.38 -11.78
C PRO A 218 -4.33 -13.63 -10.45
N VAL A 219 -4.57 -14.34 -9.35
CA VAL A 219 -4.40 -13.78 -7.98
C VAL A 219 -2.92 -13.64 -7.64
N LEU A 220 -2.11 -14.63 -8.02
CA LEU A 220 -0.69 -14.71 -7.70
C LEU A 220 0.13 -14.92 -8.98
N SER A 221 1.23 -14.21 -9.10
CA SER A 221 2.33 -14.50 -10.03
C SER A 221 3.63 -14.71 -9.25
N ASP A 222 4.74 -14.89 -9.97
CA ASP A 222 6.06 -15.10 -9.38
C ASP A 222 6.49 -13.98 -8.42
N ASP A 223 6.04 -12.76 -8.65
CA ASP A 223 6.49 -11.56 -7.94
C ASP A 223 5.38 -10.55 -7.60
N ALA A 224 4.12 -10.90 -7.84
CA ALA A 224 2.98 -10.02 -7.60
C ALA A 224 1.76 -10.76 -7.04
N VAL A 225 0.94 -10.00 -6.31
CA VAL A 225 -0.35 -10.44 -5.80
C VAL A 225 -1.39 -9.37 -6.14
N ARG A 226 -2.54 -9.79 -6.65
CA ARG A 226 -3.74 -8.96 -6.81
C ARG A 226 -4.81 -9.61 -5.95
N TRP A 227 -5.23 -8.95 -4.86
CA TRP A 227 -6.22 -9.50 -3.96
C TRP A 227 -7.09 -8.43 -3.33
N LEU A 228 -8.37 -8.46 -3.71
CA LEU A 228 -9.48 -7.85 -2.99
C LEU A 228 -10.70 -8.72 -3.25
N ARG A 229 -11.28 -9.28 -2.19
CA ARG A 229 -12.35 -10.29 -2.35
C ARG A 229 -13.57 -9.69 -3.04
N PHE A 230 -13.93 -8.46 -2.64
CA PHE A 230 -15.10 -7.76 -3.13
C PHE A 230 -15.12 -7.64 -4.66
N THR A 231 -14.00 -7.24 -5.28
CA THR A 231 -13.92 -7.06 -6.74
C THR A 231 -14.11 -8.35 -7.54
N ILE A 232 -13.74 -9.51 -6.97
CA ILE A 232 -13.99 -10.80 -7.62
C ILE A 232 -15.48 -11.15 -7.50
N GLU A 233 -16.04 -11.03 -6.30
CA GLU A 233 -17.44 -11.38 -6.04
C GLU A 233 -18.41 -10.54 -6.88
N GLU A 234 -18.12 -9.26 -7.07
CA GLU A 234 -18.90 -8.37 -7.93
C GLU A 234 -18.83 -8.75 -9.42
N ALA A 235 -17.69 -9.29 -9.87
CA ALA A 235 -17.48 -9.64 -11.27
C ALA A 235 -18.09 -11.00 -11.67
N LEU A 236 -18.21 -11.95 -10.74
CA LEU A 236 -18.68 -13.31 -11.00
C LEU A 236 -20.01 -13.38 -11.78
N PRO A 237 -21.04 -12.57 -11.46
CA PRO A 237 -22.30 -12.58 -12.23
C PRO A 237 -22.17 -12.04 -13.66
N ARG A 238 -21.18 -11.16 -13.92
CA ARG A 238 -20.97 -10.48 -15.22
C ARG A 238 -20.02 -11.25 -16.14
N ALA A 239 -19.10 -12.04 -15.57
CA ALA A 239 -18.03 -12.74 -16.27
C ALA A 239 -18.45 -13.61 -17.47
N PRO A 240 -19.58 -14.37 -17.46
CA PRO A 240 -19.98 -15.19 -18.61
C PRO A 240 -20.28 -14.38 -19.88
N ALA A 241 -20.68 -13.11 -19.75
CA ALA A 241 -21.06 -12.25 -20.86
C ALA A 241 -19.87 -11.45 -21.45
N GLU A 242 -18.80 -11.24 -20.67
CA GLU A 242 -17.75 -10.24 -20.96
C GLU A 242 -16.37 -10.82 -21.30
N ARG A 243 -16.23 -12.14 -21.44
CA ARG A 243 -14.95 -12.84 -21.77
C ARG A 243 -14.21 -12.38 -23.04
N SER A 244 -14.72 -11.39 -23.78
CA SER A 244 -14.27 -11.09 -25.14
C SER A 244 -13.55 -9.75 -25.38
N ARG A 245 -13.32 -8.87 -24.39
CA ARG A 245 -13.02 -7.45 -24.76
C ARG A 245 -11.87 -6.67 -24.16
N THR A 246 -11.11 -7.14 -23.17
CA THR A 246 -10.00 -6.31 -22.64
C THR A 246 -8.77 -7.16 -22.34
N PRO A 247 -7.60 -6.86 -22.94
CA PRO A 247 -6.35 -7.46 -22.50
C PRO A 247 -6.10 -7.02 -21.06
N ALA A 248 -5.90 -8.00 -20.17
CA ALA A 248 -5.65 -7.73 -18.77
C ALA A 248 -4.26 -7.14 -18.54
N GLY A 249 -4.17 -6.16 -17.64
CA GLY A 249 -2.89 -5.81 -17.01
C GLY A 249 -2.39 -6.99 -16.19
N ARG A 250 -1.07 -7.25 -16.22
CA ARG A 250 -0.46 -8.26 -15.34
C ARG A 250 -0.62 -7.85 -13.87
N PRO A 251 -0.72 -8.81 -12.93
CA PRO A 251 -0.55 -8.50 -11.50
C PRO A 251 0.73 -7.71 -11.29
N ARG A 252 0.69 -6.70 -10.40
CA ARG A 252 1.83 -5.84 -10.07
C ARG A 252 2.37 -6.18 -8.69
N ARG A 253 3.68 -6.06 -8.52
CA ARG A 253 4.33 -6.29 -7.22
C ARG A 253 3.79 -5.28 -6.23
N PHE A 254 3.04 -5.74 -5.23
CA PHE A 254 2.56 -4.84 -4.19
C PHE A 254 3.73 -4.42 -3.31
N THR A 255 4.06 -3.14 -3.38
CA THR A 255 5.13 -2.53 -2.59
C THR A 255 4.52 -1.56 -1.59
N LEU A 256 4.98 -1.57 -0.34
CA LEU A 256 4.54 -0.59 0.66
C LEU A 256 5.68 0.31 1.12
N LEU A 257 5.53 1.62 0.87
CA LEU A 257 6.32 2.65 1.52
C LEU A 257 5.53 3.21 2.71
N ARG A 258 6.01 2.93 3.93
CA ARG A 258 5.48 3.56 5.13
C ARG A 258 6.45 4.60 5.66
N VAL A 259 5.90 5.73 6.07
CA VAL A 259 6.65 6.84 6.61
C VAL A 259 6.05 7.19 7.96
N SER A 260 6.87 7.37 8.99
CA SER A 260 6.40 7.71 10.33
C SER A 260 7.22 8.85 10.92
N ALA A 261 6.52 9.80 11.55
CA ALA A 261 7.16 10.80 12.38
C ALA A 261 8.02 10.14 13.48
N GLY A 262 9.11 10.79 13.87
CA GLY A 262 9.82 10.43 15.10
C GLY A 262 9.02 10.84 16.33
N ASP A 263 9.27 10.18 17.48
CA ASP A 263 8.73 10.57 18.79
C ASP A 263 9.33 11.91 19.26
N SER A 264 8.98 13.01 18.61
CA SER A 264 9.20 14.37 19.10
C SER A 264 8.06 14.81 20.05
N ALA A 265 7.11 13.92 20.35
CA ALA A 265 5.96 14.16 21.25
C ALA A 265 6.31 14.14 22.75
N ARG A 266 7.58 14.34 23.15
CA ARG A 266 7.95 14.54 24.57
C ARG A 266 7.78 15.99 25.04
N ARG A 267 6.67 16.64 24.70
CA ARG A 267 6.21 17.89 25.37
C ARG A 267 4.91 17.72 26.18
N LEU A 268 4.36 16.52 26.31
CA LEU A 268 3.11 16.28 27.07
C LEU A 268 3.23 15.25 28.22
N GLY A 269 4.43 14.89 28.67
CA GLY A 269 4.61 14.20 29.95
C GLY A 269 4.04 12.77 30.06
N VAL A 270 3.69 12.12 28.95
CA VAL A 270 3.23 10.72 28.96
C VAL A 270 4.43 9.79 28.80
N ARG A 271 4.63 8.90 29.79
CA ARG A 271 5.64 7.84 29.70
C ARG A 271 5.26 6.84 28.60
N PRO A 272 6.19 6.41 27.73
CA PRO A 272 5.92 5.32 26.80
C PRO A 272 5.65 4.04 27.60
N ALA A 273 4.61 3.32 27.22
CA ALA A 273 4.40 1.94 27.66
C ALA A 273 5.54 1.05 27.10
N PRO A 274 5.97 0.02 27.86
CA PRO A 274 6.96 -0.93 27.34
C PRO A 274 6.39 -1.68 26.13
N TRP A 275 7.26 -1.86 25.13
CA TRP A 275 7.02 -2.63 23.90
C TRP A 275 6.83 -4.11 24.20
#